data_AF-A0A452UKL9-F1
#
_entry.id   AF-A0A452UKL9-F1
#
_cell.length_a   1.000
_cell.length_b   1.000
_cell.length_c   1.000
_cell.angle_alpha   90.00
_cell.angle_beta   90.00
_cell.angle_gamma   90.00
#
_symmetry.space_group_name_H-M   'P 1'
#
loop_
_entity.id
_entity.type
_entity.pdbx_description
1 polymer ?
#
loop_
_entity_poly.entity_id
_entity_poly.type
_entity_poly.pdbx_seq_one_letter_code
_entity_poly.pdbx_strand_id
1 'polypeptide(L)'
;LQALENIQLDLEAVNIKAGKAFLRLKRKFIQMRRPFLERRDLIIRHIPGFWVKAFLNHPKISILINRRDEDIFRYLTNLQVQDLRHISMGYKMKLYFQTNPYFTNMVIVKEFQRNRSGRLVSHSTPIRWHRGQEPQARRHRNQDTNHSFFIWFSNHSLPEADRIAEIIKNDLWVNPLRYYMMGEGVVRSWASERQTLERPSCFRFWIQ
;
A
#
# COMPACT_ATOMS: atom_id res chain seq x y z
N LEU A 1 9.75 34.44 31.36
CA LEU A 1 9.34 33.02 31.29
C LEU A 1 7.83 32.90 31.06
N GLN A 2 6.97 33.41 31.94
CA GLN A 2 5.50 33.37 31.78
C GLN A 2 4.97 33.84 30.42
N ALA A 3 5.48 34.97 29.91
CA ALA A 3 5.05 35.50 28.61
C ALA A 3 5.36 34.51 27.45
N LEU A 4 6.48 33.78 27.53
CA LEU A 4 6.85 32.78 26.53
C LEU A 4 5.97 31.52 26.64
N GLU A 5 5.64 31.08 27.86
CA GLU A 5 4.71 29.97 28.10
C GLU A 5 3.33 30.27 27.52
N ASN A 6 2.81 31.48 27.72
CA ASN A 6 1.53 31.91 27.16
C ASN A 6 1.55 31.87 25.63
N ILE A 7 2.62 32.36 24.99
CA ILE A 7 2.79 32.28 23.53
C ILE A 7 2.81 30.82 23.05
N GLN A 8 3.47 29.91 23.78
CA GLN A 8 3.49 28.49 23.41
C GLN A 8 2.11 27.85 23.51
N LEU A 9 1.30 28.22 24.51
CA LEU A 9 -0.09 27.76 24.62
C LEU A 9 -0.94 28.25 23.44
N ASP A 10 -0.77 29.51 23.03
CA ASP A 10 -1.46 30.07 21.87
C ASP A 10 -1.07 29.36 20.57
N LEU A 11 0.22 29.07 20.39
CA LEU A 11 0.71 28.29 19.24
C LEU A 11 0.12 26.87 19.21
N GLU A 12 0.06 26.20 20.36
CA GLU A 12 -0.56 24.87 20.46
C GLU A 12 -2.06 24.92 20.14
N ALA A 13 -2.77 25.96 20.58
CA ALA A 13 -4.18 26.15 20.24
C ALA A 13 -4.39 26.34 18.72
N VAL A 14 -3.50 27.09 18.05
CA VAL A 14 -3.50 27.24 16.58
C VAL A 14 -3.21 25.90 15.89
N ASN A 15 -2.20 25.15 16.36
CA ASN A 15 -1.86 23.82 15.82
C ASN A 15 -3.03 22.83 15.93
N ILE A 16 -3.71 22.81 17.08
CA ILE A 16 -4.92 22.00 17.30
C ILE A 16 -6.03 22.40 16.33
N LYS A 17 -6.26 23.70 16.12
CA LYS A 17 -7.28 24.21 15.18
C LYS A 17 -6.96 23.81 13.73
N ALA A 18 -5.70 23.98 13.31
CA ALA A 18 -5.22 23.58 11.99
C ALA A 18 -5.36 22.06 11.77
N GLY A 19 -4.95 21.24 12.76
CA GLY A 19 -5.10 19.79 12.71
C GLY A 19 -6.56 19.35 12.55
N LYS A 20 -7.49 19.99 13.30
CA LYS A 20 -8.94 19.73 13.15
C LYS A 20 -9.45 20.09 11.76
N ALA A 21 -9.04 21.23 11.20
CA ALA A 21 -9.43 21.65 9.85
C ALA A 21 -8.92 20.68 8.78
N PHE A 22 -7.65 20.30 8.86
CA PHE A 22 -7.03 19.31 7.97
C PHE A 22 -7.78 17.97 8.00
N LEU A 23 -8.09 17.46 9.19
CA LEU A 23 -8.84 16.20 9.35
C LEU A 23 -10.24 16.28 8.73
N ARG A 24 -10.94 17.42 8.86
CA ARG A 24 -12.27 17.62 8.24
C ARG A 24 -12.18 17.57 6.72
N LEU A 25 -11.24 18.30 6.13
CA LEU A 25 -11.05 18.32 4.68
C LEU A 25 -10.64 16.93 4.16
N LYS A 26 -9.81 16.19 4.91
CA LYS A 26 -9.36 14.86 4.49
C LYS A 26 -10.50 13.84 4.52
N ARG A 27 -11.36 13.87 5.54
CA ARG A 27 -12.58 13.05 5.57
C ARG A 27 -13.48 13.33 4.36
N LYS A 28 -13.68 14.61 4.02
CA LYS A 28 -14.46 15.00 2.83
C LYS A 28 -13.85 14.42 1.57
N PHE A 29 -12.53 14.49 1.40
CA PHE A 29 -11.84 13.93 0.24
C PHE A 29 -11.95 12.40 0.14
N ILE A 30 -11.81 11.69 1.25
CA ILE A 30 -12.00 10.24 1.30
C ILE A 30 -13.44 9.86 0.89
N GLN A 31 -14.44 10.58 1.40
CA GLN A 31 -15.85 10.37 1.04
C GLN A 31 -16.08 10.63 -0.46
N MET A 32 -15.51 11.72 -1.01
CA MET A 32 -15.61 12.02 -2.44
C MET A 32 -14.97 10.95 -3.32
N ARG A 33 -13.84 10.36 -2.90
CA ARG A 33 -13.13 9.32 -3.66
C ARG A 33 -13.80 7.95 -3.60
N ARG A 34 -14.50 7.65 -2.51
CA ARG A 34 -15.11 6.35 -2.26
C ARG A 34 -15.91 5.78 -3.45
N PRO A 35 -16.89 6.49 -4.04
CA PRO A 35 -17.67 5.94 -5.16
C PRO A 35 -16.81 5.61 -6.39
N PHE A 36 -15.75 6.41 -6.65
CA PHE A 36 -14.83 6.15 -7.76
C PHE A 36 -13.96 4.92 -7.50
N LEU A 37 -13.50 4.72 -6.25
CA LEU A 37 -12.73 3.55 -5.87
C LEU A 37 -13.59 2.28 -5.90
N GLU A 38 -14.84 2.35 -5.44
CA GLU A 38 -15.79 1.23 -5.51
C GLU A 38 -16.10 0.85 -6.96
N ARG A 39 -16.33 1.83 -7.84
CA ARG A 39 -16.52 1.59 -9.28
C ARG A 39 -15.26 1.01 -9.93
N ARG A 40 -14.07 1.50 -9.55
CA ARG A 40 -12.79 0.98 -10.03
C ARG A 40 -12.61 -0.49 -9.64
N ASP A 41 -12.87 -0.84 -8.40
CA ASP A 41 -12.79 -2.22 -7.90
C ASP A 41 -13.77 -3.15 -8.64
N LEU A 42 -14.98 -2.67 -8.94
CA LEU A 42 -15.97 -3.42 -9.72
C LEU A 42 -15.48 -3.72 -11.14
N ILE A 43 -14.87 -2.74 -11.82
CA ILE A 43 -14.33 -2.93 -13.17
C ILE A 43 -13.13 -3.87 -13.14
N ILE A 44 -12.17 -3.64 -12.25
CA ILE A 44 -10.94 -4.45 -12.15
C ILE A 44 -11.26 -5.93 -11.89
N ARG A 45 -12.31 -6.23 -11.11
CA ARG A 45 -12.73 -7.62 -10.86
C ARG A 45 -13.03 -8.41 -12.14
N HIS A 46 -13.42 -7.75 -13.22
CA HIS A 46 -13.73 -8.37 -14.50
C HIS A 46 -12.52 -8.41 -15.47
N ILE A 47 -11.32 -8.03 -15.01
CA ILE A 47 -10.08 -8.07 -15.80
C ILE A 47 -9.15 -9.14 -15.18
N PRO A 48 -9.14 -10.37 -15.71
CA PRO A 48 -8.28 -11.44 -15.20
C PRO A 48 -6.81 -11.04 -15.18
N GLY A 49 -6.12 -11.35 -14.09
CA GLY A 49 -4.69 -11.07 -13.94
C GLY A 49 -4.31 -9.59 -13.85
N PHE A 50 -5.28 -8.67 -13.64
CA PHE A 50 -5.01 -7.23 -13.56
C PHE A 50 -3.93 -6.90 -12.54
N TRP A 51 -4.10 -7.37 -11.31
CA TRP A 51 -3.17 -7.03 -10.23
C TRP A 51 -1.79 -7.66 -10.45
N VAL A 52 -1.69 -8.95 -10.80
CA VAL A 52 -0.38 -9.57 -11.08
C VAL A 52 0.39 -8.81 -12.16
N LYS A 53 -0.26 -8.43 -13.27
CA LYS A 53 0.37 -7.62 -14.33
C LYS A 53 0.81 -6.26 -13.81
N ALA A 54 -0.03 -5.56 -13.03
CA ALA A 54 0.31 -4.27 -12.46
C ALA A 54 1.49 -4.35 -11.46
N PHE A 55 1.57 -5.40 -10.65
CA PHE A 55 2.67 -5.64 -9.72
C PHE A 55 3.98 -5.96 -10.46
N LEU A 56 3.94 -6.82 -11.47
CA LEU A 56 5.12 -7.20 -12.27
C LEU A 56 5.65 -6.06 -13.16
N ASN A 57 4.79 -5.14 -13.57
CA ASN A 57 5.20 -3.97 -14.35
C ASN A 57 5.69 -2.81 -13.47
N HIS A 58 5.59 -2.90 -12.15
CA HIS A 58 6.06 -1.85 -11.26
C HIS A 58 7.58 -1.98 -10.99
N PRO A 59 8.43 -1.02 -11.40
CA PRO A 59 9.89 -1.18 -11.42
C PRO A 59 10.54 -1.57 -10.09
N LYS A 60 10.00 -1.07 -8.96
CA LYS A 60 10.53 -1.35 -7.62
C LYS A 60 9.92 -2.58 -6.93
N ILE A 61 8.78 -3.07 -7.41
CA ILE A 61 8.06 -4.18 -6.77
C ILE A 61 8.36 -5.48 -7.51
N SER A 62 8.49 -5.44 -8.83
CA SER A 62 8.80 -6.60 -9.66
C SER A 62 10.09 -7.31 -9.23
N ILE A 63 11.12 -6.55 -8.83
CA ILE A 63 12.39 -7.10 -8.33
C ILE A 63 12.25 -7.89 -7.02
N LEU A 64 11.13 -7.72 -6.30
CA LEU A 64 10.83 -8.40 -5.03
C LEU A 64 9.96 -9.65 -5.22
N ILE A 65 9.46 -9.87 -6.44
CA ILE A 65 8.54 -10.95 -6.79
C ILE A 65 9.33 -12.00 -7.56
N ASN A 66 9.41 -13.20 -6.99
CA ASN A 66 9.98 -14.34 -7.71
C ASN A 66 8.92 -15.12 -8.50
N ARG A 67 9.34 -16.13 -9.29
CA ARG A 67 8.44 -16.95 -10.11
C ARG A 67 7.32 -17.63 -9.32
N ARG A 68 7.58 -18.05 -8.08
CA ARG A 68 6.57 -18.67 -7.21
C ARG A 68 5.59 -17.62 -6.69
N ASP A 69 6.08 -16.46 -6.28
CA ASP A 69 5.25 -15.34 -5.85
C ASP A 69 4.35 -14.87 -7.00
N GLU A 70 4.88 -14.77 -8.21
CA GLU A 70 4.11 -14.45 -9.43
C GLU A 70 2.93 -15.40 -9.60
N ASP A 71 3.15 -16.71 -9.41
CA ASP A 71 2.09 -17.71 -9.53
C ASP A 71 1.03 -17.56 -8.44
N ILE A 72 1.43 -17.24 -7.21
CA ILE A 72 0.50 -16.86 -6.14
C ILE A 72 -0.29 -15.60 -6.52
N PHE A 73 0.37 -14.60 -7.08
CA PHE A 73 -0.26 -13.33 -7.51
C PHE A 73 -1.28 -13.53 -8.63
N ARG A 74 -1.21 -14.60 -9.44
CA ARG A 74 -2.27 -14.92 -10.42
C ARG A 74 -3.64 -15.12 -9.76
N TYR A 75 -3.67 -15.55 -8.49
CA TYR A 75 -4.89 -15.72 -7.71
C TYR A 75 -5.33 -14.44 -6.99
N LEU A 76 -4.57 -13.33 -7.08
CA LEU A 76 -4.91 -12.03 -6.49
C LEU A 76 -6.04 -11.38 -7.30
N THR A 77 -7.23 -11.32 -6.71
CA THR A 77 -8.43 -10.76 -7.34
C THR A 77 -8.65 -9.29 -7.00
N ASN A 78 -8.24 -8.87 -5.82
CA ASN A 78 -8.38 -7.48 -5.42
C ASN A 78 -7.26 -7.03 -4.47
N LEU A 79 -6.89 -5.77 -4.57
CA LEU A 79 -6.10 -5.06 -3.59
C LEU A 79 -6.98 -3.94 -3.03
N GLN A 80 -6.93 -3.67 -1.73
CA GLN A 80 -7.57 -2.49 -1.15
C GLN A 80 -6.64 -1.85 -0.14
N VAL A 81 -6.54 -0.53 -0.18
CA VAL A 81 -5.86 0.26 0.86
C VAL A 81 -6.90 1.13 1.54
N GLN A 82 -7.03 0.98 2.85
CA GLN A 82 -8.03 1.66 3.68
C GLN A 82 -7.34 2.34 4.85
N ASP A 83 -7.64 3.62 5.07
CA ASP A 83 -7.28 4.28 6.33
C ASP A 83 -8.02 3.63 7.51
N LEU A 84 -7.38 3.62 8.68
CA LEU A 84 -8.02 3.18 9.92
C LEU A 84 -8.99 4.25 10.45
N ARG A 85 -9.79 3.88 11.45
CA ARG A 85 -10.89 4.67 12.05
C ARG A 85 -10.55 6.16 12.24
N HIS A 86 -9.30 6.44 12.61
CA HIS A 86 -8.72 7.77 12.49
C HIS A 86 -7.52 7.69 11.54
N ILE A 87 -7.49 8.60 10.56
CA ILE A 87 -6.38 8.76 9.61
C ILE A 87 -5.03 8.89 10.32
N SER A 88 -5.02 9.52 11.50
CA SER A 88 -3.82 9.69 12.32
C SER A 88 -3.31 8.38 12.95
N MET A 89 -4.13 7.33 12.97
CA MET A 89 -3.80 6.04 13.59
C MET A 89 -3.18 5.03 12.62
N GLY A 90 -3.26 5.27 11.31
CA GLY A 90 -2.61 4.44 10.29
C GLY A 90 -3.55 3.91 9.22
N TYR A 91 -3.14 2.84 8.54
CA TYR A 91 -3.86 2.27 7.39
C TYR A 91 -3.69 0.75 7.34
N LYS A 92 -4.51 0.10 6.52
CA LYS A 92 -4.40 -1.34 6.23
C LYS A 92 -4.48 -1.62 4.75
N MET A 93 -3.72 -2.62 4.33
CA MET A 93 -3.74 -3.20 3.00
C MET A 93 -4.41 -4.56 3.07
N LYS A 94 -5.36 -4.80 2.18
CA LYS A 94 -6.07 -6.08 2.06
C LYS A 94 -5.82 -6.65 0.68
N LEU A 95 -5.26 -7.84 0.63
CA LEU A 95 -5.06 -8.60 -0.59
C LEU A 95 -6.07 -9.75 -0.60
N TYR A 96 -6.93 -9.78 -1.61
CA TYR A 96 -8.01 -10.76 -1.76
C TYR A 96 -7.61 -11.82 -2.77
N PHE A 97 -7.59 -13.09 -2.34
CA PHE A 97 -7.21 -14.21 -3.17
C PHE A 97 -8.39 -15.13 -3.44
N GLN A 98 -8.41 -15.72 -4.63
CA GLN A 98 -9.21 -16.91 -4.89
C GLN A 98 -8.56 -18.14 -4.22
N THR A 99 -9.32 -19.23 -4.14
CA THR A 99 -8.80 -20.54 -3.76
C THR A 99 -7.59 -20.89 -4.61
N ASN A 100 -6.49 -21.28 -3.96
CA ASN A 100 -5.20 -21.52 -4.60
C ASN A 100 -4.44 -22.64 -3.89
N PRO A 101 -3.43 -23.26 -4.54
CA PRO A 101 -2.71 -24.41 -4.01
C PRO A 101 -1.64 -24.06 -2.95
N TYR A 102 -1.49 -22.80 -2.54
CA TYR A 102 -0.42 -22.36 -1.63
C TYR A 102 -0.86 -22.14 -0.19
N PHE A 103 -2.01 -21.51 0.02
CA PHE A 103 -2.54 -21.22 1.36
C PHE A 103 -4.07 -21.19 1.39
N THR A 104 -4.65 -21.22 2.59
CA THR A 104 -6.11 -21.19 2.79
C THR A 104 -6.70 -19.78 2.94
N ASN A 105 -5.87 -18.74 3.12
CA ASN A 105 -6.34 -17.37 3.28
C ASN A 105 -7.07 -16.86 2.02
N MET A 106 -8.33 -16.47 2.15
CA MET A 106 -9.04 -15.70 1.13
C MET A 106 -8.68 -14.21 1.16
N VAL A 107 -8.23 -13.72 2.33
CA VAL A 107 -7.76 -12.34 2.51
C VAL A 107 -6.52 -12.34 3.40
N ILE A 108 -5.47 -11.65 2.95
CA ILE A 108 -4.29 -11.34 3.77
C ILE A 108 -4.33 -9.84 4.05
N VAL A 109 -4.33 -9.47 5.33
CA VAL A 109 -4.34 -8.07 5.77
C VAL A 109 -2.98 -7.71 6.34
N LYS A 110 -2.43 -6.55 5.96
CA LYS A 110 -1.28 -5.93 6.63
C LYS A 110 -1.66 -4.54 7.10
N GLU A 111 -1.61 -4.34 8.42
CA GLU A 111 -1.98 -3.10 9.08
C GLU A 111 -0.72 -2.37 9.55
N PHE A 112 -0.74 -1.04 9.46
CA PHE A 112 0.33 -0.15 9.87
C PHE A 112 -0.25 0.89 10.81
N GLN A 113 0.33 1.04 11.99
CA GLN A 113 -0.15 1.95 13.04
C GLN A 113 1.00 2.65 13.74
N ARG A 114 0.79 3.86 14.23
CA ARG A 114 1.77 4.49 15.15
C ARG A 114 1.39 4.16 16.59
N ASN A 115 2.35 3.64 17.35
CA ASN A 115 2.17 3.38 18.78
C ASN A 115 2.25 4.70 19.59
N ARG A 116 2.10 4.60 20.92
CA ARG A 116 2.14 5.78 21.82
C ARG A 116 3.47 6.54 21.79
N SER A 117 4.58 5.89 21.42
CA SER A 117 5.89 6.54 21.26
C SER A 117 6.11 7.12 19.86
N GLY A 118 5.09 7.14 19.00
CA GLY A 118 5.15 7.65 17.63
C GLY A 118 5.85 6.72 16.63
N ARG A 119 6.34 5.56 17.08
CA ARG A 119 6.99 4.55 16.23
C ARG A 119 5.93 3.82 15.40
N LEU A 120 6.24 3.60 14.13
CA LEU A 120 5.42 2.77 13.25
C LEU A 120 5.53 1.30 13.70
N VAL A 121 4.41 0.62 13.76
CA VAL A 121 4.29 -0.81 14.06
C VAL A 121 3.43 -1.42 12.95
N SER A 122 3.80 -2.63 12.51
CA SER A 122 2.99 -3.37 11.55
C SER A 122 2.51 -4.68 12.13
N HIS A 123 1.30 -5.07 11.73
CA HIS A 123 0.70 -6.35 12.06
C HIS A 123 0.17 -6.98 10.78
N SER A 124 0.17 -8.31 10.69
CA SER A 124 -0.31 -8.99 9.49
C SER A 124 -1.10 -10.22 9.84
N THR A 125 -2.08 -10.57 9.02
CA THR A 125 -2.75 -11.87 9.08
C THR A 125 -1.70 -12.96 8.85
N PRO A 126 -1.51 -13.92 9.78
CA PRO A 126 -0.62 -15.05 9.53
C PRO A 126 -1.10 -15.83 8.30
N ILE A 127 -0.16 -16.15 7.41
CA ILE A 127 -0.46 -16.94 6.21
C ILE A 127 -0.53 -18.41 6.61
N ARG A 128 -1.67 -19.03 6.34
CA ARG A 128 -1.97 -20.44 6.61
C ARG A 128 -1.59 -21.27 5.39
N TRP A 129 -0.29 -21.49 5.23
CA TRP A 129 0.27 -22.29 4.14
C TRP A 129 -0.25 -23.73 4.16
N HIS A 130 -0.47 -24.29 2.97
CA HIS A 130 -0.68 -25.73 2.81
C HIS A 130 0.63 -26.49 3.08
N ARG A 131 0.53 -27.79 3.33
CA ARG A 131 1.69 -28.64 3.65
C ARG A 131 2.77 -28.53 2.55
N GLY A 132 3.99 -28.21 2.95
CA GLY A 132 5.14 -28.06 2.04
C GLY A 132 5.17 -26.75 1.23
N GLN A 133 4.22 -25.84 1.44
CA GLN A 133 4.14 -24.57 0.71
C GLN A 133 4.74 -23.37 1.48
N GLU A 134 5.12 -23.56 2.73
CA GLU A 134 5.73 -22.50 3.53
C GLU A 134 7.10 -22.08 2.96
N PRO A 135 7.37 -20.77 2.79
CA PRO A 135 8.67 -20.29 2.35
C PRO A 135 9.78 -20.73 3.32
N GLN A 136 10.85 -21.35 2.81
CA GLN A 136 11.94 -21.80 3.65
C GLN A 136 12.66 -20.61 4.30
N ALA A 137 12.64 -20.55 5.63
CA ALA A 137 13.45 -19.62 6.39
C ALA A 137 14.92 -20.12 6.41
N ARG A 138 15.76 -19.55 5.54
CA ARG A 138 17.24 -19.57 5.59
C ARG A 138 17.86 -20.75 6.36
N ARG A 139 17.86 -21.94 5.77
CA ARG A 139 18.84 -22.98 6.10
C ARG A 139 19.74 -23.13 4.88
N HIS A 140 20.92 -22.53 4.96
CA HIS A 140 22.15 -22.72 4.15
C HIS A 140 22.79 -21.38 3.74
N ARG A 141 23.99 -21.15 4.29
CA ARG A 141 24.99 -20.19 3.80
C ARG A 141 25.37 -20.63 2.37
N ASN A 142 25.42 -19.67 1.44
CA ASN A 142 25.72 -19.81 0.01
C ASN A 142 24.55 -20.23 -0.88
N GLN A 143 23.77 -19.23 -1.29
CA GLN A 143 23.53 -18.91 -2.70
C GLN A 143 22.71 -17.62 -2.73
N ASP A 144 23.15 -16.64 -3.52
CA ASP A 144 22.26 -15.61 -4.03
C ASP A 144 20.99 -16.27 -4.58
N THR A 145 19.86 -15.55 -4.52
CA THR A 145 18.59 -15.83 -5.19
C THR A 145 17.51 -16.51 -4.34
N ASN A 146 16.57 -15.67 -3.87
CA ASN A 146 15.12 -15.74 -4.12
C ASN A 146 14.30 -15.43 -2.85
N HIS A 147 14.41 -14.20 -2.35
CA HIS A 147 13.53 -13.71 -1.31
C HIS A 147 12.08 -13.72 -1.80
N SER A 148 11.18 -14.42 -1.08
CA SER A 148 9.75 -14.38 -1.40
C SER A 148 9.14 -13.07 -0.91
N PHE A 149 8.36 -12.42 -1.77
CA PHE A 149 7.57 -11.24 -1.41
C PHE A 149 6.71 -11.49 -0.16
N PHE A 150 6.17 -12.71 0.00
CA PHE A 150 5.28 -13.04 1.10
C PHE A 150 5.96 -13.06 2.48
N ILE A 151 7.30 -13.07 2.54
CA ILE A 151 8.06 -12.85 3.78
C ILE A 151 7.76 -11.46 4.36
N TRP A 152 7.40 -10.47 3.52
CA TRP A 152 6.99 -9.15 3.98
C TRP A 152 5.82 -9.19 4.97
N PHE A 153 4.92 -10.18 4.88
CA PHE A 153 3.82 -10.30 5.84
C PHE A 153 4.29 -10.76 7.23
N SER A 154 5.35 -11.56 7.31
CA SER A 154 5.94 -12.02 8.58
C SER A 154 7.04 -11.09 9.11
N ASN A 155 7.64 -10.25 8.25
CA ASN A 155 8.64 -9.28 8.64
C ASN A 155 7.99 -7.97 9.12
N HIS A 156 8.17 -7.66 10.40
CA HIS A 156 7.68 -6.42 11.02
C HIS A 156 8.80 -5.41 11.33
N SER A 157 10.03 -5.71 10.91
CA SER A 157 11.22 -4.87 11.14
C SER A 157 11.26 -3.70 10.15
N LEU A 158 11.45 -2.48 10.66
CA LEU A 158 11.64 -1.25 9.89
C LEU A 158 13.13 -1.17 9.49
N PRO A 159 13.50 -0.97 8.20
CA PRO A 159 12.86 -0.07 7.24
C PRO A 159 12.28 -0.71 5.95
N GLU A 160 12.53 -1.99 5.68
CA GLU A 160 12.09 -2.63 4.43
C GLU A 160 10.57 -2.79 4.35
N ALA A 161 9.93 -3.10 5.49
CA ALA A 161 8.48 -3.19 5.57
C ALA A 161 7.78 -1.86 5.24
N ASP A 162 8.45 -0.74 5.51
CA ASP A 162 7.97 0.62 5.24
C ASP A 162 8.01 0.91 3.73
N ARG A 163 9.14 0.60 3.06
CA ARG A 163 9.31 0.90 1.62
C ARG A 163 8.29 0.22 0.73
N ILE A 164 8.02 -1.08 0.93
CA ILE A 164 7.02 -1.81 0.12
C ILE A 164 5.63 -1.23 0.35
N ALA A 165 5.29 -0.93 1.60
CA ALA A 165 4.00 -0.37 1.97
C ALA A 165 3.81 1.03 1.37
N GLU A 166 4.83 1.89 1.44
CA GLU A 166 4.81 3.21 0.84
C GLU A 166 4.62 3.17 -0.67
N ILE A 167 5.32 2.27 -1.37
CA ILE A 167 5.19 2.12 -2.82
C ILE A 167 3.77 1.65 -3.17
N ILE A 168 3.25 0.63 -2.46
CA ILE A 168 1.90 0.13 -2.73
C ILE A 168 0.85 1.23 -2.46
N LYS A 169 0.94 1.92 -1.32
CA LYS A 169 -0.03 2.93 -0.90
C LYS A 169 0.02 4.19 -1.76
N ASN A 170 1.21 4.73 -1.98
CA ASN A 170 1.40 6.08 -2.55
C ASN A 170 1.61 6.05 -4.07
N ASP A 171 1.91 4.90 -4.66
CA ASP A 171 2.20 4.76 -6.08
C ASP A 171 1.24 3.76 -6.73
N LEU A 172 1.43 2.45 -6.52
CA LEU A 172 0.70 1.38 -7.21
C LEU A 172 -0.83 1.49 -7.05
N TRP A 173 -1.33 1.64 -5.82
CA TRP A 173 -2.76 1.71 -5.54
C TRP A 173 -3.43 2.98 -6.07
N VAL A 174 -2.67 4.08 -6.18
CA VAL A 174 -3.19 5.39 -6.61
C VAL A 174 -3.59 5.32 -8.08
N ASN A 175 -2.73 4.74 -8.93
CA ASN A 175 -3.00 4.54 -10.34
C ASN A 175 -2.43 3.19 -10.80
N PRO A 176 -3.15 2.08 -10.59
CA PRO A 176 -2.68 0.76 -11.00
C PRO A 176 -2.77 0.55 -12.52
N LEU A 177 -3.69 1.27 -13.19
CA LEU A 177 -3.90 1.19 -14.64
C LEU A 177 -2.63 1.54 -15.42
N ARG A 178 -1.85 2.52 -14.96
CA ARG A 178 -0.60 2.91 -15.65
C ARG A 178 0.41 1.77 -15.74
N TYR A 179 0.47 0.90 -14.73
CA TYR A 179 1.39 -0.25 -14.74
C TYR A 179 0.78 -1.41 -15.52
N TYR A 180 -0.52 -1.63 -15.40
CA TYR A 180 -1.21 -2.61 -16.22
C TYR A 180 -0.99 -2.35 -17.73
N MET A 181 -1.08 -1.08 -18.15
CA MET A 181 -0.90 -0.65 -19.55
C MET A 181 0.56 -0.62 -20.05
N MET A 182 1.55 -0.65 -19.14
CA MET A 182 2.97 -0.52 -19.50
C MET A 182 3.46 -1.67 -20.41
N GLY A 183 2.80 -2.83 -20.41
CA GLY A 183 3.10 -3.95 -21.27
C GLY A 183 2.48 -3.91 -22.68
N GLU A 184 1.66 -2.90 -23.02
CA GLU A 184 0.85 -2.88 -24.25
C GLU A 184 1.29 -1.84 -25.29
N GLY A 185 2.51 -1.29 -25.20
CA GLY A 185 3.02 -0.35 -26.22
C GLY A 185 2.31 1.01 -26.27
N VAL A 186 1.34 1.28 -25.38
CA VAL A 186 0.59 2.55 -25.24
C VAL A 186 1.44 3.66 -24.56
N VAL A 187 2.77 3.61 -24.75
CA VAL A 187 3.75 4.41 -24.01
C VAL A 187 3.78 5.87 -24.48
N ARG A 188 3.28 6.20 -25.68
CA ARG A 188 3.48 7.54 -26.27
C ARG A 188 2.52 8.63 -25.82
N SER A 189 1.25 8.36 -25.49
CA SER A 189 0.32 9.46 -25.14
C SER A 189 0.47 9.93 -23.68
N TRP A 190 0.61 8.99 -22.73
CA TRP A 190 0.70 9.30 -21.30
C TRP A 190 2.05 9.85 -20.85
N ALA A 191 3.09 9.74 -21.69
CA ALA A 191 4.38 10.37 -21.43
C ALA A 191 4.34 11.88 -21.69
N SER A 192 3.51 12.34 -22.64
CA SER A 192 3.36 13.76 -22.98
C SER A 192 2.59 14.54 -21.90
N GLU A 193 1.68 13.88 -21.18
CA GLU A 193 0.91 14.49 -20.08
C GLU A 193 1.74 14.66 -18.78
N ARG A 194 2.97 14.12 -18.75
CA ARG A 194 3.89 14.22 -17.60
C ARG A 194 4.44 15.61 -17.37
N GLN A 195 4.40 16.51 -18.36
CA GLN A 195 4.95 17.86 -18.22
C GLN A 195 3.95 18.91 -17.74
N THR A 196 2.64 18.62 -17.73
CA THR A 196 1.60 19.63 -17.41
C THR A 196 0.92 19.45 -16.04
N LEU A 197 1.25 18.39 -15.29
CA LEU A 197 0.82 18.24 -13.90
C LEU A 197 2.02 18.08 -12.98
N GLU A 198 2.78 19.16 -12.78
CA GLU A 198 3.40 19.40 -11.49
C GLU A 198 2.29 19.45 -10.44
N ARG A 199 1.98 18.28 -9.88
CA ARG A 199 1.00 18.17 -8.79
C ARG A 199 1.48 19.09 -7.67
N PRO A 200 0.71 20.10 -7.26
CA PRO A 200 1.12 20.97 -6.16
C PRO A 200 1.46 20.12 -4.95
N SER A 201 2.58 20.41 -4.27
CA SER A 201 3.09 19.64 -3.12
C SER A 201 2.01 19.34 -2.06
N CYS A 202 1.00 20.21 -1.96
CA CYS A 202 -0.22 20.03 -1.17
C CYS A 202 -0.96 18.70 -1.47
N PHE A 203 -1.06 18.25 -2.72
CA PHE A 203 -1.77 17.02 -3.13
C PHE A 203 -1.08 15.71 -2.75
N ARG A 204 0.21 15.73 -2.39
CA ARG A 204 0.87 14.54 -1.81
C ARG A 204 0.24 14.13 -0.47
N PHE A 205 -0.35 15.06 0.28
CA PHE A 205 -1.08 14.77 1.52
C PHE A 205 -2.52 14.34 1.30
N TRP A 206 -3.11 14.65 0.14
CA TRP A 206 -4.53 14.43 -0.15
C TRP A 206 -4.82 13.07 -0.77
N ILE A 207 -3.87 12.49 -1.51
CA ILE A 207 -4.03 11.15 -2.09
C ILE A 207 -3.90 10.03 -1.03
N GLN A 208 -3.37 10.39 0.15
CA GLN A 208 -3.09 9.50 1.27
C GLN A 208 -4.30 9.08 2.08
#